data_AF-A0A5D0UP17-F1
#
_entry.id   AF-A0A5D0UP17-F1
#
_cell.length_a   1.000
_cell.length_b   1.000
_cell.length_c   1.000
_cell.angle_alpha   90.00
_cell.angle_beta   90.00
_cell.angle_gamma   90.00
#
_symmetry.space_group_name_H-M   'P 1'
#
loop_
_entity.id
_entity.type
_entity.pdbx_description
1 polymer ?
#
loop_
_entity_poly.entity_id
_entity_poly.type
_entity_poly.pdbx_seq_one_letter_code
_entity_poly.pdbx_strand_id
1 'polypeptide(L)'
;MSIMVAAVLTGMFAPAWALQDGQPWPVVAVSALLIAGVWALCLRLEGRSWADEGLVPDGRRLGQFVAGLAGGVALVGGLAWLLMLGGVLYWQPNQSFTAPLMASGTAYFVAAVLVEELIFRGYALRRLAEGIGAIKAVVLLAAIFGGYHLRRSSAATTCSASVRARPSRAAAPNCSGPPPGR
;
A
#
# COMPACT_ATOMS: atom_id res chain seq x y z
N MET A 1 8.35 1.68 21.38
CA MET A 1 8.70 2.20 20.02
C MET A 1 9.46 1.22 19.13
N SER A 2 10.26 0.27 19.65
CA SER A 2 11.13 -0.59 18.80
C SER A 2 10.41 -1.64 17.93
N ILE A 3 9.32 -2.24 18.43
CA ILE A 3 8.63 -3.36 17.73
C ILE A 3 7.76 -2.88 16.55
N MET A 4 7.10 -1.73 16.69
CA MET A 4 6.30 -1.13 15.61
C MET A 4 7.18 -0.72 14.44
N VAL A 5 8.33 -0.11 14.72
CA VAL A 5 9.31 0.27 13.69
C VAL A 5 9.86 -0.98 13.01
N ALA A 6 10.20 -2.03 13.76
CA ALA A 6 10.66 -3.30 13.19
C ALA A 6 9.60 -3.96 12.29
N ALA A 7 8.32 -4.03 12.69
CA ALA A 7 7.26 -4.64 11.88
C ALA A 7 6.96 -3.84 10.61
N VAL A 8 6.92 -2.51 10.72
CA VAL A 8 6.75 -1.58 9.59
C VAL A 8 7.93 -1.70 8.62
N LEU A 9 9.16 -1.78 9.13
CA LEU A 9 10.35 -1.96 8.31
C LEU A 9 10.38 -3.36 7.65
N THR A 10 10.06 -4.44 8.36
CA THR A 10 10.07 -5.79 7.77
C THR A 10 9.01 -5.95 6.67
N GLY A 11 7.85 -5.28 6.79
CA GLY A 11 6.83 -5.30 5.76
C GLY A 11 7.06 -4.36 4.58
N MET A 12 7.70 -3.21 4.82
CA MET A 12 8.04 -2.25 3.76
C MET A 12 9.35 -2.59 3.04
N PHE A 13 10.24 -3.33 3.70
CA PHE A 13 11.54 -3.78 3.20
C PHE A 13 11.61 -5.30 3.20
N ALA A 14 10.58 -5.94 2.63
CA ALA A 14 10.60 -7.36 2.30
C ALA A 14 11.99 -7.71 1.73
N PRO A 15 12.76 -8.58 2.38
CA PRO A 15 14.14 -8.84 1.97
C PRO A 15 14.14 -9.39 0.54
N ALA A 16 15.16 -9.08 -0.25
CA ALA A 16 15.19 -9.37 -1.69
C ALA A 16 14.96 -10.84 -2.05
N TRP A 17 15.21 -11.77 -1.12
CA TRP A 17 14.90 -13.20 -1.29
C TRP A 17 13.40 -13.50 -1.32
N ALA A 18 12.57 -12.68 -0.69
CA ALA A 18 11.13 -12.85 -0.65
C ALA A 18 10.41 -12.42 -1.95
N LEU A 19 11.18 -11.91 -2.92
CA LEU A 19 10.77 -11.65 -4.31
C LEU A 19 11.21 -12.75 -5.27
N GLN A 20 11.91 -13.80 -4.81
CA GLN A 20 12.51 -14.82 -5.69
C GLN A 20 11.48 -15.66 -6.47
N ASP A 21 10.26 -15.83 -5.94
CA ASP A 21 9.19 -16.61 -6.59
C ASP A 21 8.21 -15.75 -7.42
N GLY A 22 8.49 -14.45 -7.59
CA GLY A 22 7.65 -13.53 -8.38
C GLY A 22 6.29 -13.18 -7.77
N GLN A 23 5.97 -13.66 -6.56
CA GLN A 23 4.69 -13.40 -5.88
C GLN A 23 4.93 -12.62 -4.58
N PRO A 24 4.79 -11.27 -4.58
CA PRO A 24 5.09 -10.45 -3.40
C PRO A 24 4.00 -10.49 -2.31
N TRP A 25 2.82 -11.02 -2.62
CA TRP A 25 1.66 -10.97 -1.72
C TRP A 25 1.84 -11.73 -0.39
N PRO A 26 2.53 -12.89 -0.28
CA PRO A 26 2.65 -13.59 0.99
C PRO A 26 3.40 -12.77 2.04
N VAL A 27 4.44 -12.04 1.63
CA VAL A 27 5.23 -11.19 2.53
C VAL A 27 4.40 -10.04 3.06
N VAL A 28 3.65 -9.39 2.17
CA VAL A 28 2.75 -8.29 2.56
C VAL A 28 1.63 -8.81 3.46
N ALA A 29 1.09 -10.00 3.18
CA ALA A 29 0.08 -10.64 4.03
C ALA A 29 0.62 -10.97 5.43
N VAL A 30 1.81 -11.58 5.53
CA VAL A 30 2.48 -11.82 6.83
C VAL A 30 2.69 -10.51 7.58
N SER A 31 3.09 -9.45 6.88
CA SER A 31 3.29 -8.13 7.48
C SER A 31 1.98 -7.56 8.02
N ALA A 32 0.88 -7.66 7.26
CA ALA A 32 -0.45 -7.26 7.72
C ALA A 32 -0.84 -8.00 8.99
N LEU A 33 -0.61 -9.32 9.05
CA LEU A 33 -0.90 -10.14 10.22
C LEU A 33 -0.05 -9.77 11.43
N LEU A 34 1.25 -9.51 11.23
CA LEU A 34 2.14 -9.07 12.31
C LEU A 34 1.71 -7.72 12.87
N ILE A 35 1.38 -6.76 12.01
CA ILE A 35 0.90 -5.43 12.43
C ILE A 35 -0.43 -5.58 13.17
N ALA A 36 -1.37 -6.37 12.66
CA ALA A 36 -2.63 -6.66 13.33
C ALA A 36 -2.40 -7.31 14.71
N GLY A 37 -1.44 -8.24 14.83
CA GLY A 37 -1.05 -8.87 16.08
C GLY A 37 -0.46 -7.89 17.09
N VAL A 38 0.43 -6.99 16.66
CA VAL A 38 0.99 -5.93 17.49
C VAL A 38 -0.12 -4.97 17.95
N TRP A 39 -1.02 -4.57 17.04
CA TRP A 39 -2.17 -3.74 17.41
C TRP A 39 -3.05 -4.44 18.45
N ALA A 40 -3.39 -5.71 18.23
CA ALA A 40 -4.17 -6.50 19.18
C ALA A 40 -3.51 -6.58 20.56
N LEU A 41 -2.18 -6.74 20.60
CA LEU A 41 -1.42 -6.74 21.84
C LEU A 41 -1.49 -5.37 22.53
N CYS A 42 -1.32 -4.27 21.79
CA CYS A 42 -1.48 -2.92 22.34
C CYS A 42 -2.86 -2.70 22.95
N LEU A 43 -3.94 -3.11 22.26
CA LEU A 43 -5.30 -3.02 22.79
C LEU A 43 -5.46 -3.80 24.10
N ARG A 44 -4.93 -5.04 24.13
CA ARG A 44 -4.98 -5.87 25.35
C ARG A 44 -4.24 -5.24 26.52
N LEU A 45 -3.06 -4.67 26.27
CA LEU A 45 -2.27 -3.99 27.31
C LEU A 45 -2.95 -2.72 27.83
N GLU A 46 -3.78 -2.08 27.01
CA GLU A 46 -4.61 -0.93 27.40
C GLU A 46 -5.95 -1.32 28.06
N GLY A 47 -6.23 -2.63 28.21
CA GLY A 47 -7.51 -3.11 28.71
C GLY A 47 -8.69 -2.82 27.77
N ARG A 48 -8.41 -2.61 26.49
CA ARG A 48 -9.38 -2.30 25.44
C ARG A 48 -9.71 -3.52 24.61
N SER A 49 -10.91 -3.53 24.07
CA SER A 49 -11.43 -4.57 23.18
C SER A 49 -11.47 -4.09 21.73
N TRP A 50 -11.59 -5.03 20.80
CA TRP A 50 -11.89 -4.72 19.40
C TRP A 50 -13.22 -3.96 19.22
N ALA A 51 -14.13 -4.06 20.18
CA ALA A 51 -15.39 -3.33 20.15
C ALA A 51 -15.18 -1.83 20.36
N ASP A 52 -14.20 -1.45 21.18
CA ASP A 52 -13.83 -0.06 21.44
C ASP A 52 -13.17 0.62 20.23
N GLU A 53 -12.63 -0.18 19.30
CA GLU A 53 -12.12 0.27 17.99
C GLU A 53 -13.20 0.24 16.90
N GLY A 54 -14.41 -0.20 17.24
CA GLY A 54 -15.50 -0.29 16.30
C GLY A 54 -15.33 -1.40 15.25
N LEU A 55 -14.67 -2.50 15.61
CA LEU A 55 -14.51 -3.68 14.74
C LEU A 55 -15.56 -4.78 15.01
N VAL A 56 -16.63 -4.47 15.75
CA VAL A 56 -17.79 -5.37 15.89
C VAL A 56 -18.58 -5.38 14.57
N PRO A 57 -18.92 -6.55 14.01
CA PRO A 57 -19.83 -6.63 12.88
C PRO A 57 -21.18 -6.00 13.26
N ASP A 58 -21.63 -5.02 12.49
CA ASP A 58 -22.93 -4.38 12.64
C ASP A 58 -23.51 -4.08 11.25
N GLY A 59 -24.82 -4.21 11.08
CA GLY A 59 -25.50 -3.97 9.80
C GLY A 59 -25.27 -2.55 9.29
N ARG A 60 -25.18 -1.57 10.20
CA ARG A 60 -24.83 -0.18 9.85
C ARG A 60 -23.43 -0.07 9.27
N ARG A 61 -22.45 -0.79 9.83
CA ARG A 61 -21.07 -0.79 9.35
C ARG A 61 -20.93 -1.48 8.01
N LEU A 62 -21.66 -2.57 7.80
CA LEU A 62 -21.77 -3.19 6.48
C LEU A 62 -22.34 -2.20 5.46
N GLY A 63 -23.39 -1.44 5.83
CA GLY A 63 -23.94 -0.37 4.99
C GLY A 63 -22.91 0.72 4.65
N GLN A 64 -22.11 1.16 5.63
CA GLN A 64 -21.02 2.11 5.42
C GLN A 64 -19.93 1.55 4.50
N PHE A 65 -19.56 0.28 4.67
CA PHE A 65 -18.61 -0.40 3.81
C PHE A 65 -19.11 -0.47 2.36
N VAL A 66 -20.36 -0.90 2.15
CA VAL A 66 -20.97 -0.95 0.81
C VAL A 66 -21.07 0.44 0.19
N ALA A 67 -21.48 1.45 0.97
CA ALA A 67 -21.54 2.83 0.50
C ALA A 67 -20.16 3.38 0.12
N GLY A 68 -19.13 3.10 0.94
CA GLY A 68 -17.74 3.48 0.65
C GLY A 68 -17.19 2.79 -0.59
N LEU A 69 -17.46 1.49 -0.75
CA LEU A 69 -17.08 0.73 -1.94
C LEU A 69 -17.75 1.27 -3.20
N ALA A 70 -19.08 1.48 -3.15
CA ALA A 70 -19.84 2.04 -4.26
C ALA A 70 -19.35 3.46 -4.62
N GLY A 71 -19.09 4.30 -3.61
CA GLY A 71 -18.53 5.63 -3.80
C GLY A 71 -17.14 5.59 -4.44
N GLY A 72 -16.25 4.69 -3.99
CA GLY A 72 -14.93 4.50 -4.58
C GLY A 72 -14.99 4.07 -6.05
N VAL A 73 -15.84 3.09 -6.38
CA VAL A 73 -16.08 2.65 -7.76
C VAL A 73 -16.61 3.80 -8.61
N ALA A 74 -17.58 4.57 -8.10
CA ALA A 74 -18.15 5.70 -8.81
C ALA A 74 -17.12 6.82 -9.06
N LEU A 75 -16.26 7.12 -8.09
CA LEU A 75 -15.22 8.15 -8.23
C LEU A 75 -14.15 7.74 -9.24
N VAL A 76 -13.60 6.53 -9.12
CA VAL A 76 -12.57 6.03 -10.04
C VAL A 76 -13.13 5.85 -11.45
N GLY A 77 -14.33 5.25 -11.55
CA GLY A 77 -15.01 5.08 -12.83
C GLY A 77 -15.38 6.41 -13.48
N GLY A 78 -15.87 7.37 -12.70
CA GLY A 78 -16.19 8.72 -13.17
C GLY A 78 -14.94 9.46 -13.66
N LEU A 79 -13.82 9.40 -12.93
CA LEU A 79 -12.56 9.97 -13.38
C LEU A 79 -12.08 9.34 -14.69
N ALA A 80 -12.07 8.01 -14.77
CA ALA A 80 -11.69 7.29 -15.99
C ALA A 80 -12.58 7.69 -17.17
N TRP A 81 -13.90 7.80 -16.95
CA TRP A 81 -14.87 8.24 -17.95
C TRP A 81 -14.59 9.66 -18.44
N LEU A 82 -14.34 10.62 -17.54
CA LEU A 82 -13.99 11.99 -17.92
C LEU A 82 -12.70 12.05 -18.74
N LEU A 83 -11.68 11.26 -18.37
CA LEU A 83 -10.44 11.15 -19.13
C LEU A 83 -10.66 10.53 -20.52
N MET A 84 -11.60 9.60 -20.67
CA MET A 84 -11.98 9.05 -21.97
C MET A 84 -12.68 10.07 -22.85
N LEU A 85 -13.63 10.85 -22.29
CA LEU A 85 -14.29 11.93 -23.02
C LEU A 85 -13.30 13.01 -23.47
N GLY A 86 -12.28 13.28 -22.66
CA GLY A 86 -11.18 14.18 -23.00
C GLY A 86 -10.17 13.61 -23.99
N GLY A 87 -10.33 12.37 -24.45
CA GLY A 87 -9.38 11.70 -25.35
C GLY A 87 -8.01 11.40 -24.73
N VAL A 88 -7.90 11.47 -23.39
CA VAL A 88 -6.66 11.19 -22.65
C VAL A 88 -6.47 9.69 -22.43
N LEU A 89 -7.58 8.97 -22.22
CA LEU A 89 -7.60 7.53 -21.95
C LEU A 89 -8.47 6.82 -22.98
N TYR A 90 -8.04 5.62 -23.40
CA TYR A 90 -8.83 4.76 -24.28
C TYR A 90 -8.97 3.39 -23.63
N TRP A 91 -10.18 2.85 -23.65
CA TRP A 91 -10.43 1.50 -23.13
C TRP A 91 -9.85 0.46 -24.09
N GLN A 92 -8.97 -0.40 -23.57
CA GLN A 92 -8.47 -1.56 -24.29
C GLN A 92 -8.48 -2.78 -23.37
N PRO A 93 -9.03 -3.93 -23.83
CA PRO A 93 -8.93 -5.17 -23.08
C PRO A 93 -7.47 -5.56 -22.85
N ASN A 94 -7.13 -5.89 -21.60
CA ASN A 94 -5.80 -6.39 -21.27
C ASN A 94 -5.69 -7.87 -21.69
N GLN A 95 -5.04 -8.13 -22.83
CA GLN A 95 -4.86 -9.48 -23.39
C GLN A 95 -4.03 -10.40 -22.48
N SER A 96 -3.23 -9.84 -21.58
CA SER A 96 -2.44 -10.59 -20.60
C SER A 96 -3.19 -10.85 -19.29
N PHE A 97 -4.45 -10.43 -19.19
CA PHE A 97 -5.25 -10.64 -18.00
C PHE A 97 -5.67 -12.11 -17.86
N THR A 98 -5.30 -12.71 -16.74
CA THR A 98 -5.64 -14.10 -16.42
C THR A 98 -6.26 -14.17 -15.02
N ALA A 99 -7.08 -15.19 -14.76
CA ALA A 99 -7.68 -15.37 -13.43
C ALA A 99 -6.62 -15.50 -12.29
N PRO A 100 -5.48 -16.20 -12.48
CA PRO A 100 -4.42 -16.22 -11.47
C PRO A 100 -3.78 -14.84 -11.23
N LEU A 101 -3.59 -14.04 -12.29
CA LEU A 101 -3.10 -12.67 -12.16
C LEU A 101 -4.09 -11.78 -11.40
N MET A 102 -5.39 -11.93 -11.67
CA MET A 102 -6.44 -11.24 -10.93
C MET A 102 -6.42 -11.61 -9.45
N ALA A 103 -6.38 -12.92 -9.13
CA ALA A 103 -6.42 -13.41 -7.76
C ALA A 103 -5.19 -12.96 -6.96
N SER A 104 -3.99 -13.15 -7.52
CA SER A 104 -2.73 -12.73 -6.89
C SER A 104 -2.63 -11.21 -6.74
N GLY A 105 -3.01 -10.44 -7.77
CA GLY A 105 -3.07 -8.98 -7.71
C GLY A 105 -4.05 -8.48 -6.65
N THR A 106 -5.25 -9.08 -6.59
CA THR A 106 -6.25 -8.75 -5.57
C THR A 106 -5.74 -9.07 -4.17
N ALA A 107 -5.15 -10.25 -3.96
CA ALA A 107 -4.57 -10.63 -2.67
C ALA A 107 -3.46 -9.65 -2.24
N TYR A 108 -2.59 -9.27 -3.17
CA TYR A 108 -1.57 -8.25 -2.93
C TYR A 108 -2.18 -6.91 -2.51
N PHE A 109 -3.14 -6.38 -3.26
CA PHE A 109 -3.74 -5.08 -2.95
C PHE A 109 -4.53 -5.10 -1.65
N VAL A 110 -5.28 -6.17 -1.36
CA VAL A 110 -5.96 -6.34 -0.08
C VAL A 110 -4.96 -6.33 1.07
N ALA A 111 -3.89 -7.13 0.97
CA ALA A 111 -2.86 -7.18 2.02
C ALA A 111 -2.14 -5.82 2.18
N ALA A 112 -1.81 -5.15 1.08
CA ALA A 112 -1.15 -3.85 1.10
C ALA A 112 -2.04 -2.77 1.73
N VAL A 113 -3.31 -2.70 1.34
CA VAL A 113 -4.28 -1.77 1.92
C VAL A 113 -4.47 -2.07 3.42
N LEU A 114 -4.53 -3.33 3.82
CA LEU A 114 -4.59 -3.68 5.25
C LEU A 114 -3.36 -3.17 6.00
N VAL A 115 -2.14 -3.39 5.50
CA VAL A 115 -0.92 -2.84 6.12
C VAL A 115 -1.03 -1.33 6.29
N GLU A 116 -1.41 -0.61 5.23
CA GLU A 116 -1.50 0.85 5.26
C GLU A 116 -2.60 1.35 6.21
N GLU A 117 -3.79 0.77 6.16
CA GLU A 117 -4.90 1.11 7.04
C GLU A 117 -4.53 0.85 8.51
N LEU A 118 -3.94 -0.30 8.81
CA LEU A 118 -3.56 -0.66 10.19
C LEU A 118 -2.50 0.28 10.76
N ILE A 119 -1.51 0.67 9.95
CA ILE A 119 -0.44 1.57 10.38
C ILE A 119 -0.95 3.00 10.52
N PHE A 120 -1.67 3.53 9.53
CA PHE A 120 -1.96 4.96 9.44
C PHE A 120 -3.33 5.36 9.99
N ARG A 121 -4.32 4.47 9.96
CA ARG A 121 -5.71 4.78 10.34
C ARG A 121 -6.22 3.96 11.52
N GLY A 122 -5.55 2.88 11.87
CA GLY A 122 -5.78 2.12 13.09
C GLY A 122 -5.19 2.80 14.32
N TYR A 123 -4.44 2.03 15.11
CA TYR A 123 -3.91 2.46 16.41
C TYR A 123 -3.16 3.81 16.38
N ALA A 124 -2.34 4.05 15.35
CA ALA A 124 -1.52 5.27 15.31
C ALA A 124 -2.37 6.54 15.20
N LEU A 125 -3.42 6.54 14.37
CA LEU A 125 -4.33 7.68 14.26
C LEU A 125 -5.04 7.95 15.56
N ARG A 126 -5.58 6.89 16.19
CA ARG A 126 -6.25 7.01 17.49
C ARG A 126 -5.31 7.58 18.53
N ARG A 127 -4.13 6.99 18.71
CA ARG A 127 -3.18 7.40 19.74
C ARG A 127 -2.69 8.82 19.53
N LEU A 128 -2.47 9.22 18.28
CA LEU A 128 -2.10 10.58 17.94
C LEU A 128 -3.27 11.55 18.17
N ALA A 129 -4.49 11.17 17.81
CA ALA A 129 -5.69 11.99 18.01
C ALA A 129 -5.98 12.23 19.50
N GLU A 130 -5.76 11.24 20.37
CA GLU A 130 -5.85 11.40 21.82
C GLU A 130 -4.82 12.42 22.36
N GLY A 131 -3.65 12.55 21.73
CA GLY A 131 -2.58 13.46 22.17
C GLY A 131 -2.69 14.88 21.63
N ILE A 132 -2.97 15.04 20.32
CA ILE A 132 -2.93 16.35 19.64
C ILE A 132 -4.26 16.78 19.02
N GLY A 133 -5.32 15.98 19.19
CA GLY A 133 -6.64 16.20 18.60
C GLY A 133 -6.79 15.58 17.20
N ALA A 134 -8.02 15.22 16.85
CA ALA A 134 -8.34 14.45 15.65
C ALA A 134 -7.89 15.13 14.34
N ILE A 135 -8.19 16.41 14.16
CA ILE A 135 -7.86 17.13 12.92
C ILE A 135 -6.34 17.16 12.71
N LYS A 136 -5.57 17.52 13.73
CA LYS A 136 -4.11 17.59 13.64
C LYS A 136 -3.50 16.22 13.37
N ALA A 137 -4.05 15.17 14.00
CA ALA A 137 -3.61 13.79 13.77
C ALA A 137 -3.85 13.34 12.32
N VAL A 138 -5.03 13.61 11.76
CA VAL A 138 -5.35 13.30 10.35
C VAL A 138 -4.42 14.05 9.40
N VAL A 139 -4.24 15.35 9.59
CA VAL A 139 -3.36 16.17 8.72
C VAL A 139 -1.92 15.67 8.78
N LEU A 140 -1.40 15.39 9.98
CA LEU A 140 -0.04 14.91 10.15
C LEU A 140 0.17 13.54 9.50
N LEU A 141 -0.72 12.59 9.74
CA LEU A 141 -0.61 11.25 9.16
C LEU A 141 -0.82 11.25 7.65
N ALA A 142 -1.72 12.08 7.12
CA ALA A 142 -1.87 12.27 5.68
C ALA A 142 -0.59 12.83 5.03
N ALA A 143 0.05 13.81 5.67
CA ALA A 143 1.32 14.37 5.19
C ALA A 143 2.45 13.33 5.20
N ILE A 144 2.57 12.53 6.27
CA ILE A 144 3.56 11.45 6.36
C ILE A 144 3.29 10.38 5.29
N PHE A 145 2.03 9.97 5.14
CA PHE A 145 1.62 8.98 4.14
C PHE A 145 1.93 9.44 2.71
N GLY A 146 1.60 10.69 2.38
CA GLY A 146 1.93 11.30 1.09
C GLY A 146 3.45 11.41 0.87
N GLY A 147 4.19 11.89 1.87
CA GLY A 147 5.65 12.01 1.82
C GLY A 147 6.37 10.67 1.61
N TYR A 148 5.87 9.60 2.24
CA TYR A 148 6.37 8.24 2.03
C TYR A 148 6.25 7.81 0.56
N HIS A 149 5.12 8.10 -0.09
CA HIS A 149 4.90 7.76 -1.49
C HIS A 149 5.75 8.59 -2.46
N LEU A 150 6.01 9.86 -2.13
CA LEU A 150 6.90 10.73 -2.91
C LEU A 150 8.34 10.20 -2.94
N ARG A 151 8.89 9.73 -1.80
CA ARG A 151 10.25 9.20 -1.75
C ARG A 151 10.44 7.97 -2.63
N ARG A 152 9.41 7.11 -2.72
CA ARG A 152 9.45 5.87 -3.51
C ARG A 152 9.34 6.13 -5.01
N SER A 153 8.58 7.14 -5.42
CA SER A 153 8.40 7.49 -6.84
C SER A 153 9.64 8.15 -7.45
N SER A 154 10.40 8.95 -6.70
CA SER A 154 11.67 9.53 -7.15
C SER A 154 12.74 8.49 -7.55
N ALA A 155 12.75 7.32 -6.89
CA ALA A 155 13.65 6.22 -7.23
C ALA A 155 13.31 5.59 -8.60
N ALA A 156 12.03 5.56 -8.98
CA ALA A 156 11.58 5.04 -10.28
C ALA A 156 11.80 6.05 -11.42
N THR A 157 11.59 7.34 -11.18
CA THR A 157 11.78 8.41 -12.19
C THR A 157 13.24 8.57 -12.60
N THR A 158 14.18 8.38 -11.67
CA THR A 158 15.63 8.53 -11.93
C THR A 158 16.15 7.49 -12.94
N CYS A 159 15.56 6.28 -12.98
CA CYS A 159 15.93 5.25 -13.95
C CYS A 159 15.36 5.52 -15.37
N SER A 160 14.21 6.20 -15.47
CA SER A 160 13.62 6.56 -16.77
C SER A 160 14.33 7.73 -17.44
N ALA A 161 14.91 8.65 -16.65
CA ALA A 161 15.67 9.78 -17.16
C ALA A 161 17.01 9.39 -17.83
N SER A 162 17.65 8.29 -17.41
CA SER A 162 18.92 7.84 -18.02
C SER A 162 18.73 7.14 -19.37
N VAL A 163 17.55 6.59 -19.66
CA VAL A 163 17.24 5.92 -20.93
C VAL A 163 16.91 6.93 -22.04
N ARG A 164 16.37 8.11 -21.70
CA ARG A 164 15.96 9.13 -22.68
C ARG A 164 17.10 10.05 -23.14
N ALA A 165 18.30 9.91 -22.58
CA ALA A 165 19.46 10.73 -22.89
C ALA A 165 20.48 10.07 -23.84
N ARG A 166 20.04 9.19 -24.76
CA ARG A 166 20.91 8.71 -25.85
C ARG A 166 20.49 9.28 -27.20
N PRO A 167 21.32 10.14 -27.81
CA PRO A 167 21.32 10.31 -29.25
C PRO A 167 21.69 8.97 -29.89
N SER A 168 21.01 8.63 -30.97
CA SER A 168 21.26 7.46 -31.81
C SER A 168 22.74 7.23 -32.13
N ARG A 169 23.16 5.95 -32.00
CA ARG A 169 24.47 5.34 -32.33
C ARG A 169 25.57 5.42 -31.27
N ALA A 170 25.64 4.39 -30.42
CA ALA A 170 26.86 3.58 -30.13
C ALA A 170 26.61 2.64 -28.94
N ALA A 171 26.88 1.34 -29.11
CA ALA A 171 27.08 0.28 -28.10
C ALA A 171 26.22 0.29 -26.80
N ALA A 172 25.42 -0.76 -26.61
CA ALA A 172 24.69 -1.02 -25.36
C ALA A 172 25.65 -1.13 -24.16
N PRO A 173 25.37 -0.48 -23.01
CA PRO A 173 26.15 -0.71 -21.80
C PRO A 173 25.76 -2.06 -21.19
N ASN A 174 26.77 -2.86 -20.89
CA ASN A 174 26.66 -4.18 -20.27
C ASN A 174 26.31 -4.03 -18.78
N CYS A 175 25.03 -4.20 -18.43
CA CYS A 175 24.57 -4.22 -17.04
C CYS A 175 24.70 -5.64 -16.44
N SER A 176 25.91 -6.19 -16.41
CA SER A 176 26.24 -7.37 -15.61
C SER A 176 26.83 -6.92 -14.28
N GLY A 177 26.03 -6.97 -13.20
CA GLY A 177 26.55 -6.81 -11.84
C GLY A 177 27.61 -7.87 -11.51
N PRO A 178 28.48 -7.63 -10.52
CA PRO A 178 29.51 -8.59 -10.15
C PRO A 178 28.87 -9.89 -9.60
N PRO A 179 29.42 -11.08 -9.91
CA PRO A 179 28.92 -12.33 -9.37
C PRO A 179 29.09 -12.35 -7.83
N PRO A 180 28.19 -13.02 -7.10
CA PRO A 180 28.35 -13.19 -5.66
C PRO A 180 29.69 -13.88 -5.37
N GLY A 181 30.45 -13.27 -4.45
CA GLY A 181 31.74 -13.79 -3.97
C GLY A 181 31.58 -15.19 -3.40
N ARG A 182 32.64 -15.99 -3.64
CA ARG A 182 32.80 -17.41 -3.29
C ARG A 182 32.61 -17.70 -1.81
#